data_AF-X1ULN7-F1
#
_entry.id   AF-X1ULN7-F1
#
_cell.length_a   1.000
_cell.length_b   1.000
_cell.length_c   1.000
_cell.angle_alpha   90.00
_cell.angle_beta   90.00
_cell.angle_gamma   90.00
#
_symmetry.space_group_name_H-M   'P 1'
#
loop_
_entity.id
_entity.type
_entity.pdbx_description
1 polymer ?
#
loop_
_entity_poly.entity_id
_entity_poly.type
_entity_poly.pdbx_seq_one_letter_code
_entity_poly.pdbx_strand_id
1 'polypeptide(L)' 'RITYFCDFIKARYGIKVVIGTHPIPQKYYDMHKMLGTWDSPKWEEIIQPTLADEKTRLSYN' A
#
# COMPACT_ATOMS: atom_id res chain seq x y z
N ARG A 1 5.34 11.15 0.94
CA ARG A 1 5.99 10.99 2.26
C ARG A 1 6.34 9.53 2.59
N ILE A 2 5.54 8.52 2.19
CA ILE A 2 5.84 7.09 2.43
C ILE A 2 7.18 6.60 1.86
N THR A 3 7.51 6.98 0.62
CA THR A 3 8.78 6.58 -0.02
C THR A 3 9.99 7.14 0.73
N TYR A 4 9.97 8.44 1.04
CA TYR A 4 10.99 9.07 1.88
C TYR A 4 11.18 8.35 3.22
N PHE A 5 10.10 7.96 3.91
CA PHE A 5 10.21 7.25 5.18
C PHE A 5 10.84 5.86 5.00
N CYS A 6 10.48 5.14 3.94
CA CYS A 6 11.11 3.86 3.62
C CYS A 6 12.61 4.02 3.36
N ASP A 7 13.01 5.05 2.62
CA ASP A 7 14.42 5.32 2.30
C ASP A 7 15.20 5.76 3.54
N PHE A 8 14.58 6.55 4.41
CA PHE A 8 15.15 6.91 5.71
C PHE A 8 15.44 5.68 6.58
N ILE A 9 14.49 4.73 6.68
CA ILE A 9 14.70 3.52 7.48
C ILE A 9 15.81 2.65 6.87
N LYS A 10 15.84 2.49 5.54
CA LYS A 10 16.93 1.79 4.84
C LYS A 10 18.28 2.44 5.14
N ALA A 11 18.38 3.77 5.04
CA ALA A 11 19.63 4.51 5.24
C ALA A 11 20.11 4.47 6.70
N ARG A 12 19.19 4.61 7.67
CA ARG A 12 19.53 4.68 9.09
C ARG A 12 19.88 3.32 9.69
N TYR A 13 19.20 2.27 9.26
CA TYR A 13 19.28 0.95 9.92
C TYR A 13 19.90 -0.14 9.03
N GLY A 14 20.13 0.13 7.75
CA GLY A 14 20.74 -0.85 6.82
C GLY A 14 19.86 -2.07 6.55
N ILE A 15 18.55 -2.00 6.82
CA ILE A 15 17.61 -3.12 6.67
C ILE A 15 16.73 -2.96 5.44
N LYS A 16 16.29 -4.10 4.90
CA LYS A 16 15.28 -4.15 3.84
C LYS A 16 13.92 -3.71 4.40
N VAL A 17 13.28 -2.78 3.70
CA VAL A 17 11.92 -2.30 4.03
C VAL A 17 10.95 -2.78 2.97
N VAL A 18 9.84 -3.37 3.41
CA VAL A 18 8.71 -3.81 2.56
C VAL A 18 7.49 -2.99 2.95
N ILE A 19 6.79 -2.43 1.95
CA ILE A 19 5.59 -1.63 2.19
C ILE A 19 4.37 -2.54 2.15
N GLY A 20 3.69 -2.64 3.29
CA GLY A 20 2.48 -3.45 3.42
C GLY A 20 2.78 -4.95 3.49
N THR A 21 2.24 -5.60 4.51
CA THR A 21 2.38 -7.06 4.73
C THR A 21 1.05 -7.78 4.74
N HIS A 22 -0.06 -7.03 4.75
CA HIS A 22 -1.42 -7.54 4.82
C HIS A 22 -2.24 -6.99 3.65
N PRO A 23 -3.27 -7.73 3.18
CA PRO A 23 -4.15 -7.26 2.14
C PRO A 23 -4.84 -5.94 2.49
N ILE A 24 -5.01 -5.07 1.50
CA ILE A 24 -5.78 -3.83 1.63
C ILE A 24 -7.27 -4.21 1.76
N PRO A 25 -7.95 -3.84 2.85
CA PRO A 25 -9.36 -4.17 3.02
C PRO A 25 -10.26 -3.47 2.00
N GLN A 26 -11.41 -4.08 1.69
CA GLN A 26 -12.32 -3.57 0.67
C GLN A 26 -12.80 -2.14 0.97
N LYS A 27 -13.16 -1.81 2.23
CA LYS A 27 -13.57 -0.44 2.61
C LYS A 27 -12.51 0.63 2.34
N TYR A 28 -11.23 0.29 2.49
CA TYR A 28 -10.13 1.23 2.22
C TYR A 28 -9.95 1.41 0.71
N TYR A 29 -9.98 0.31 -0.04
CA TYR A 29 -9.89 0.35 -1.49
C TYR A 29 -10.98 1.25 -2.09
N ASP A 30 -12.24 1.08 -1.67
CA ASP A 30 -13.37 1.87 -2.18
C ASP A 30 -13.24 3.37 -1.84
N MET A 31 -12.83 3.68 -0.60
CA MET A 31 -12.61 5.05 -0.17
C MET A 31 -11.49 5.73 -0.97
N HIS A 32 -10.35 5.06 -1.12
CA HIS A 32 -9.20 5.61 -1.85
C HIS A 32 -9.46 5.77 -3.35
N LYS A 33 -10.29 4.88 -3.92
CA LYS A 33 -10.79 4.99 -5.30
C LYS A 33 -11.74 6.18 -5.47
N MET A 34 -12.68 6.39 -4.54
CA MET A 34 -13.59 7.54 -4.58
C MET A 34 -12.83 8.87 -4.45
N LEU A 35 -11.79 8.91 -3.61
CA LEU A 35 -10.98 10.11 -3.39
C LEU A 35 -9.88 10.33 -4.43
N GLY A 36 -9.65 9.38 -5.34
CA GLY A 36 -8.58 9.43 -6.34
C GLY A 36 -7.16 9.49 -5.76
N THR A 37 -7.00 9.16 -4.48
CA THR A 37 -5.71 9.29 -3.77
C THR A 37 -4.64 8.30 -4.23
N TRP A 38 -5.03 7.25 -4.95
CA TRP A 38 -4.14 6.26 -5.56
C TRP A 38 -4.04 6.37 -7.08
N ASP A 39 -4.62 7.41 -7.68
CA ASP A 39 -4.65 7.62 -9.14
C ASP A 39 -3.31 8.19 -9.66
N SER A 40 -2.22 7.52 -9.34
CA SER A 40 -0.91 7.83 -9.89
C SER A 40 -0.09 6.55 -10.05
N PRO A 41 0.75 6.43 -11.09
CA PRO A 41 1.56 5.23 -11.33
C PRO A 41 2.40 4.83 -10.12
N LYS A 42 2.93 5.83 -9.39
CA LYS A 42 3.70 5.60 -8.17
C LYS A 42 2.88 4.95 -7.05
N TRP A 43 1.62 5.34 -6.89
CA TRP A 43 0.75 4.73 -5.88
C TRP A 43 0.31 3.34 -6.28
N GLU A 44 -0.01 3.12 -7.56
CA GLU A 44 -0.29 1.79 -8.09
C GLU A 44 0.86 0.83 -7.76
N GLU A 45 2.11 1.18 -8.10
CA GLU A 45 3.29 0.37 -7.78
C GLU A 45 3.44 0.07 -6.28
N ILE A 46 3.14 1.05 -5.42
CA ILE A 46 3.26 0.90 -3.96
C ILE A 46 2.21 -0.07 -3.40
N ILE A 47 0.97 -0.03 -3.91
CA ILE A 47 -0.13 -0.85 -3.40
C ILE A 47 -0.24 -2.22 -4.08
N GLN A 48 0.31 -2.40 -5.29
CA GLN A 48 0.25 -3.66 -6.04
C GLN A 48 0.57 -4.90 -5.18
N PRO A 49 1.62 -4.91 -4.32
CA PRO A 49 1.97 -6.10 -3.53
C PRO A 49 0.92 -6.49 -2.48
N THR A 50 0.07 -5.55 -2.06
CA THR A 50 -0.95 -5.76 -1.02
C THR A 50 -2.39 -5.64 -1.54
N LEU A 51 -2.56 -5.32 -2.82
CA LEU A 51 -3.85 -5.28 -3.49
C LEU A 51 -4.27 -6.70 -3.90
N ALA A 52 -4.73 -7.48 -2.91
CA ALA A 52 -5.24 -8.84 -3.13
C ALA A 52 -6.56 -8.84 -3.92
N ASP A 53 -7.03 -10.02 -4.33
CA ASP A 53 -8.33 -10.21 -4.96
C ASP A 53 -9.50 -9.79 -4.06
N GLU A 54 -10.67 -9.53 -4.65
CA GLU A 54 -11.84 -9.02 -3.92
C GLU A 54 -12.28 -9.91 -2.76
N LYS A 55 -12.24 -11.24 -2.90
CA LYS A 55 -12.62 -12.17 -1.83
C LYS A 55 -11.67 -12.02 -0.64
N THR A 56 -10.37 -11.93 -0.90
CA THR A 56 -9.37 -11.67 0.14
C THR A 56 -9.55 -10.27 0.74
N ARG A 57 -9.81 -9.23 -0.05
CA ARG A 57 -10.05 -7.88 0.50
C ARG A 57 -11.28 -7.81 1.39
N LEU A 58 -12.34 -8.57 1.07
CA LEU A 58 -13.54 -8.68 1.88
C LEU A 58 -13.31 -9.42 3.20
N SER A 59 -12.41 -10.41 3.25
CA SER A 59 -12.09 -11.12 4.49
C SER A 59 -11.28 -10.29 5.50
N TYR A 60 -10.65 -9.21 5.04
CA TYR A 60 -9.87 -8.27 5.86
C TYR A 60 -10.63 -6.97 6.19
N ASN A 61 -11.91 -6.88 5.82
CA ASN A 61 -12.73 -5.68 5.99
C ASN A 61 -13.03 -5.35 7.46
#